data_AF-A0A968T9X3-F1
#
_entry.id   AF-A0A968T9X3-F1
#
_cell.length_a   1.000
_cell.length_b   1.000
_cell.length_c   1.000
_cell.angle_alpha   90.00
_cell.angle_beta   90.00
_cell.angle_gamma   90.00
#
_symmetry.space_group_name_H-M   'P 1'
#
loop_
_entity.id
_entity.type
_entity.pdbx_description
1 polymer ?
#
loop_
_entity_poly.entity_id
_entity_poly.type
_entity_poly.pdbx_seq_one_letter_code
_entity_poly.pdbx_strand_id
1 'polypeptide(L)'
;MGRESGDRRPLLRIAAAAASIEAGDFAAVDLQAASRRRDELGQLARVFQGMSNEVQAREQRLQKQVQDLKIEIDESKRQEQVSEIVDSDFFQDLQSKARAIRRQRRDRPSE
;
A
#
# COMPACT_ATOMS: atom_id res chain seq x y z
N MET A 1 -4.73 57.16 0.47
CA MET A 1 -5.32 55.86 0.06
C MET A 1 -4.34 55.16 -0.85
N GLY A 2 -3.85 53.97 -0.51
CA GLY A 2 -2.89 53.27 -1.37
C GLY A 2 -2.16 52.13 -0.67
N ARG A 3 -2.89 51.17 -0.11
CA ARG A 3 -2.35 49.91 0.41
C ARG A 3 -3.37 48.78 0.24
N GLU A 4 -3.75 48.46 -0.99
CA GLU A 4 -4.62 47.30 -1.28
C GLU A 4 -4.09 46.40 -2.41
N SER A 5 -2.87 46.61 -2.90
CA SER A 5 -2.30 45.78 -3.98
C SER A 5 -1.20 44.81 -3.54
N GLY A 6 -0.93 44.72 -2.24
CA GLY A 6 -0.04 43.69 -1.71
C GLY A 6 -0.86 42.44 -1.38
N ASP A 7 -0.46 41.30 -1.96
CA ASP A 7 -0.61 39.98 -1.32
C ASP A 7 -1.68 38.98 -1.85
N ARG A 8 -1.83 38.84 -3.18
CA ARG A 8 -2.50 37.66 -3.80
C ARG A 8 -1.63 36.39 -3.82
N ARG A 9 -0.31 36.53 -3.67
CA ARG A 9 0.66 35.42 -3.79
C ARG A 9 0.48 34.28 -2.76
N PRO A 10 0.14 34.54 -1.48
CA PRO A 10 -0.03 33.47 -0.49
C PRO A 10 -1.28 32.64 -0.74
N LEU A 11 -2.39 33.28 -1.13
CA LEU A 11 -3.62 32.57 -1.49
C LEU A 11 -3.39 31.65 -2.69
N LEU A 12 -2.65 32.12 -3.70
CA LEU A 12 -2.28 31.28 -4.85
C LEU A 12 -1.39 30.09 -4.44
N ARG A 13 -0.52 30.25 -3.44
CA ARG A 13 0.29 29.15 -2.90
C ARG A 13 -0.53 28.12 -2.13
N ILE A 14 -1.52 28.57 -1.35
CA ILE A 14 -2.43 27.67 -0.65
C ILE A 14 -3.31 26.91 -1.66
N ALA A 15 -3.81 27.59 -2.70
CA ALA A 15 -4.56 26.95 -3.77
C ALA A 15 -3.72 25.92 -4.55
N ALA A 16 -2.46 26.26 -4.85
CA ALA A 16 -1.52 25.31 -5.48
C ALA A 16 -1.25 24.10 -4.58
N ALA A 17 -1.05 24.31 -3.28
CA ALA A 17 -0.90 23.23 -2.31
C ALA A 17 -2.13 22.32 -2.25
N ALA A 18 -3.35 22.89 -2.32
CA ALA A 18 -4.57 22.11 -2.37
C ALA A 18 -4.67 21.24 -3.64
N ALA A 19 -4.32 21.80 -4.80
CA ALA A 19 -4.30 21.06 -6.06
C ALA A 19 -3.26 19.93 -6.07
N SER A 20 -2.08 20.15 -5.48
CA SER A 20 -1.05 19.10 -5.33
C SER A 20 -1.53 17.97 -4.42
N ILE A 21 -2.19 18.29 -3.31
CA ILE A 21 -2.79 17.29 -2.40
C ILE A 21 -3.88 16.48 -3.13
N GLU A 22 -4.75 17.14 -3.91
CA GLU A 22 -5.77 16.48 -4.71
C GLU A 22 -5.15 15.50 -5.73
N ALA A 23 -4.01 15.86 -6.31
CA ALA A 23 -3.25 15.00 -7.22
C ALA A 23 -2.42 13.90 -6.52
N GLY A 24 -2.42 13.85 -5.18
CA GLY A 24 -1.60 12.91 -4.40
C GLY A 24 -0.10 13.29 -4.31
N ASP A 25 0.27 14.50 -4.75
CA ASP A 25 1.62 15.04 -4.65
C ASP A 25 1.80 15.84 -3.36
N PHE A 26 2.03 15.11 -2.27
CA PHE A 26 2.23 15.69 -0.93
C PHE A 26 3.63 16.30 -0.75
N ALA A 27 4.59 16.02 -1.64
CA ALA A 27 5.97 16.52 -1.54
C ALA A 27 6.14 17.93 -2.12
N ALA A 28 5.30 18.32 -3.08
CA ALA A 28 5.33 19.65 -3.70
C ALA A 28 4.77 20.78 -2.83
N VAL A 29 4.25 20.48 -1.64
CA VAL A 29 3.61 21.46 -0.75
C VAL A 29 4.65 22.23 0.08
N ASP A 30 5.28 23.26 -0.50
CA ASP A 30 6.10 24.22 0.28
C ASP A 30 5.24 25.38 0.81
N LEU A 31 4.59 25.13 1.94
CA LEU A 31 3.88 26.16 2.72
C LEU A 31 4.75 26.80 3.81
N GLN A 32 6.05 26.49 3.93
CA GLN A 32 6.89 27.00 5.03
C GLN A 32 6.93 28.54 5.07
N ALA A 33 7.04 29.18 3.91
CA ALA A 33 7.08 30.63 3.84
C ALA A 33 5.73 31.26 4.25
N ALA A 34 4.61 30.61 3.92
CA ALA A 34 3.28 31.08 4.28
C ALA A 34 2.96 30.81 5.77
N SER A 35 3.38 29.65 6.30
CA SER A 35 3.11 29.24 7.68
C SER A 35 3.88 30.05 8.74
N ARG A 36 4.97 30.72 8.36
CA ARG A 36 5.72 31.66 9.22
C ARG A 36 4.98 32.97 9.47
N ARG A 37 3.92 33.27 8.71
CA ARG A 37 3.12 34.47 8.93
C ARG A 37 2.30 34.36 10.21
N ARG A 38 2.08 35.51 10.85
CA ARG A 38 1.32 35.63 12.11
C ARG A 38 -0.14 36.02 11.92
N ASP A 39 -0.59 36.13 10.68
CA ASP A 39 -1.97 36.45 10.30
C ASP A 39 -2.79 35.19 9.99
N GLU A 40 -4.05 35.40 9.60
CA GLU A 40 -5.03 34.37 9.26
C GLU A 40 -4.56 33.50 8.09
N LEU A 41 -3.82 34.08 7.13
CA LEU A 41 -3.22 33.33 6.03
C LEU A 41 -2.12 32.38 6.52
N GLY A 42 -1.32 32.81 7.50
CA GLY A 42 -0.37 31.94 8.18
C GLY A 42 -1.03 30.84 8.98
N GLN A 43 -2.16 31.12 9.65
CA GLN A 43 -2.93 30.09 10.35
C GLN A 43 -3.50 29.05 9.38
N LEU A 44 -4.09 29.50 8.27
CA LEU A 44 -4.60 28.61 7.23
C LEU A 44 -3.50 27.72 6.64
N ALA A 45 -2.32 28.29 6.36
CA ALA A 45 -1.17 27.53 5.87
C ALA A 45 -0.71 26.43 6.84
N ARG A 46 -0.70 26.71 8.17
CA ARG A 46 -0.37 25.71 9.20
C ARG A 46 -1.39 24.57 9.26
N VAL A 47 -2.68 24.89 9.19
CA VAL A 47 -3.76 23.89 9.17
C VAL A 47 -3.66 23.02 7.93
N PHE A 48 -3.48 23.63 6.75
CA PHE A 48 -3.33 22.90 5.50
C PHE A 48 -2.10 21.98 5.49
N GLN A 49 -0.97 22.46 6.04
CA GLN A 49 0.23 21.64 6.20
C GLN A 49 -0.01 20.44 7.12
N GLY A 50 -0.73 20.63 8.23
CA GLY A 50 -1.15 19.53 9.11
C GLY A 50 -2.03 18.51 8.39
N MET A 51 -3.05 18.97 7.68
CA MET A 51 -3.94 18.11 6.89
C MET A 51 -3.18 17.31 5.82
N SER A 52 -2.29 17.96 5.08
CA SER A 52 -1.48 17.33 4.04
C SER A 52 -0.68 16.14 4.61
N ASN A 53 0.01 16.36 5.72
CA ASN A 53 0.78 15.32 6.41
C ASN A 53 -0.11 14.16 6.89
N GLU A 54 -1.28 14.46 7.46
CA GLU A 54 -2.18 13.40 7.92
C GLU A 54 -2.78 12.59 6.77
N VAL A 55 -3.14 13.24 5.65
CA VAL A 55 -3.64 12.55 4.45
C VAL A 55 -2.56 11.66 3.89
N GLN A 56 -1.33 12.16 3.73
CA GLN A 56 -0.18 11.36 3.27
C GLN A 56 0.05 10.14 4.17
N ALA A 57 0.02 10.31 5.49
CA ALA A 57 0.20 9.21 6.44
C ALA A 57 -0.95 8.19 6.38
N ARG A 58 -2.19 8.64 6.17
CA ARG A 58 -3.35 7.75 5.96
C ARG A 58 -3.20 6.95 4.67
N GLU A 59 -2.80 7.61 3.59
CA GLU A 59 -2.62 6.97 2.29
C GLU A 59 -1.51 5.91 2.32
N GLN A 60 -0.36 6.22 2.93
CA GLN A 60 0.72 5.25 3.13
C GLN A 60 0.26 4.03 3.93
N ARG A 61 -0.56 4.23 4.99
CA ARG A 61 -1.13 3.13 5.77
C ARG A 61 -2.08 2.28 4.93
N LEU A 62 -2.94 2.90 4.14
CA LEU A 62 -3.87 2.19 3.25
C LEU A 62 -3.13 1.40 2.16
N GLN A 63 -2.13 2.00 1.53
CA GLN A 63 -1.29 1.32 0.53
C GLN A 63 -0.63 0.07 1.12
N LYS A 64 -0.12 0.17 2.35
CA LYS A 64 0.43 -0.99 3.08
C LYS A 64 -0.63 -2.05 3.34
N GLN A 65 -1.81 -1.68 3.85
CA GLN A 65 -2.90 -2.63 4.09
C GLN A 65 -3.36 -3.35 2.81
N VAL A 66 -3.46 -2.63 1.69
CA VAL A 66 -3.80 -3.22 0.39
C VAL A 66 -2.72 -4.21 -0.07
N GLN A 67 -1.44 -3.87 0.14
CA GLN A 67 -0.34 -4.78 -0.17
C GLN A 67 -0.38 -6.04 0.69
N ASP A 68 -0.60 -5.89 2.00
CA ASP A 68 -0.70 -7.01 2.94
C ASP A 68 -1.88 -7.93 2.57
N LEU A 69 -3.06 -7.36 2.28
CA LEU A 69 -4.24 -8.12 1.83
C LEU A 69 -3.99 -8.85 0.51
N LYS A 70 -3.27 -8.23 -0.43
CA LYS A 70 -2.93 -8.88 -1.70
C LYS A 70 -2.05 -10.11 -1.48
N ILE A 71 -1.06 -10.01 -0.57
CA ILE A 71 -0.21 -11.14 -0.21
C ILE A 71 -1.03 -12.28 0.40
N GLU A 72 -1.93 -11.96 1.33
CA GLU A 72 -2.82 -12.94 1.96
C GLU A 72 -3.71 -13.67 0.94
N ILE A 73 -4.30 -12.91 0.01
CA ILE A 73 -5.11 -13.49 -1.08
C ILE A 73 -4.27 -14.42 -1.96
N ASP A 74 -3.05 -14.02 -2.31
CA ASP A 74 -2.16 -14.83 -3.15
C ASP A 74 -1.73 -16.12 -2.43
N GLU A 75 -1.49 -16.07 -1.11
CA GLU A 75 -1.17 -17.25 -0.30
C GLU A 75 -2.36 -18.21 -0.19
N SER A 76 -3.56 -17.68 0.08
CA SER A 76 -4.79 -18.47 0.14
C SER A 76 -5.07 -19.19 -1.18
N LYS A 77 -4.95 -18.48 -2.32
CA LYS A 77 -5.08 -19.07 -3.66
C LYS A 77 -4.03 -20.15 -3.93
N ARG A 78 -2.77 -19.93 -3.52
CA ARG A 78 -1.73 -20.95 -3.67
C ARG A 78 -2.09 -22.21 -2.87
N GLN A 79 -2.59 -22.05 -1.64
CA GLN A 79 -2.96 -23.18 -0.80
C GLN A 79 -4.12 -23.97 -1.40
N GLU A 80 -5.14 -23.28 -1.93
CA GLU A 80 -6.26 -23.90 -2.64
C GLU A 80 -5.79 -24.71 -3.85
N GLN A 81 -4.91 -24.13 -4.69
CA GLN A 81 -4.32 -24.83 -5.85
C GLN A 81 -3.49 -26.06 -5.44
N VAL A 82 -2.72 -25.96 -4.35
CA VAL A 82 -1.96 -27.10 -3.85
C VAL A 82 -2.90 -28.20 -3.35
N SER A 83 -3.97 -27.85 -2.64
CA SER A 83 -4.98 -28.83 -2.21
C SER A 83 -5.61 -29.52 -3.41
N GLU A 84 -6.01 -28.76 -4.43
CA GLU A 84 -6.60 -29.32 -5.66
C GLU A 84 -5.67 -30.33 -6.34
N ILE A 85 -4.37 -30.03 -6.42
CA ILE A 85 -3.37 -30.96 -6.98
C ILE A 85 -3.22 -32.22 -6.11
N VAL A 86 -3.15 -32.07 -4.79
CA VAL A 86 -2.94 -33.17 -3.84
C VAL A 86 -4.16 -34.08 -3.76
N ASP A 87 -5.35 -33.49 -3.79
CA ASP A 87 -6.64 -34.17 -3.76
C ASP A 87 -7.03 -34.75 -5.12
N SER A 88 -6.27 -34.44 -6.18
CA SER A 88 -6.48 -35.05 -7.49
C SER A 88 -6.25 -36.56 -7.46
N ASP A 89 -7.13 -37.28 -8.16
CA ASP A 89 -7.04 -38.74 -8.32
C ASP A 89 -5.66 -39.18 -8.86
N PHE A 90 -5.05 -38.34 -9.72
CA PHE A 90 -3.72 -38.58 -10.27
C PHE A 90 -2.63 -38.60 -9.19
N PHE A 91 -2.65 -37.65 -8.25
CA PHE A 91 -1.64 -37.59 -7.19
C PHE A 91 -1.82 -38.71 -6.16
N GLN A 92 -3.08 -39.06 -5.84
CA GLN A 92 -3.41 -40.20 -4.98
C GLN A 92 -2.96 -41.54 -5.59
N ASP A 93 -3.17 -41.73 -6.89
CA ASP A 93 -2.68 -42.91 -7.62
C ASP A 93 -1.15 -42.95 -7.66
N LEU A 94 -0.50 -41.83 -7.95
CA LEU A 94 0.96 -41.73 -7.93
C LEU A 94 1.54 -42.07 -6.55
N GLN A 95 0.93 -41.58 -5.47
CA GLN A 95 1.33 -41.88 -4.09
C GLN A 95 1.16 -43.38 -3.79
N SER A 96 0.05 -43.97 -4.23
CA SER A 96 -0.23 -45.41 -4.05
C SER A 96 0.78 -46.28 -4.79
N LYS A 97 1.09 -45.95 -6.04
CA LYS A 97 2.13 -46.62 -6.85
C LYS A 97 3.51 -46.51 -6.21
N ALA A 98 3.89 -45.32 -5.75
CA ALA A 98 5.17 -45.11 -5.08
C ALA A 98 5.29 -45.94 -3.78
N ARG A 99 4.20 -46.03 -2.99
CA ARG A 99 4.15 -46.88 -1.78
C ARG A 99 4.30 -48.36 -2.12
N ALA A 100 3.63 -48.84 -3.17
CA ALA A 100 3.74 -50.23 -3.61
C ALA A 100 5.18 -50.59 -4.01
N ILE A 101 5.86 -49.73 -4.78
CA ILE A 101 7.26 -49.93 -5.20
C ILE A 101 8.19 -49.97 -3.96
N ARG A 102 7.98 -49.07 -2.98
CA ARG A 102 8.79 -49.05 -1.75
C ARG A 102 8.61 -50.33 -0.93
N ARG A 103 7.39 -50.87 -0.82
CA ARG A 103 7.13 -52.15 -0.15
C ARG A 103 7.84 -53.30 -0.86
N GLN A 104 7.71 -53.38 -2.18
CA GLN A 104 8.40 -54.41 -2.99
C GLN A 104 9.93 -54.37 -2.85
N ARG A 105 10.53 -53.17 -2.75
CA ARG A 105 11.97 -53.02 -2.50
C ARG A 105 12.39 -53.47 -1.11
N ARG A 106 11.54 -53.27 -0.10
CA ARG A 106 11.81 -53.69 1.28
C ARG A 106 11.65 -55.19 1.48
N ASP A 107 10.70 -55.80 0.78
CA ASP A 107 10.36 -57.22 0.93
C ASP A 107 11.18 -58.12 -0.02
N ARG A 108 12.07 -57.55 -0.85
CA ARG A 108 13.06 -58.32 -1.60
C ARG A 108 14.16 -58.78 -0.64
N PRO A 109 14.37 -60.10 -0.45
CA PRO A 109 15.48 -60.62 0.34
C PRO A 109 16.79 -60.19 -0.31
N SER A 110 17.77 -59.78 0.49
CA SER A 110 19.15 -59.68 0.05
C SER A 110 19.64 -61.09 -0.31
N GLU A 111 19.88 -61.36 -1.59
CA GLU A 111 20.66 -62.52 -2.04
C GLU A 111 22.13 -62.37 -1.66
#